data_AF-Q86GA2-F1
#
_entry.id   AF-Q86GA2-F1
#
_cell.length_a   1.000
_cell.length_b   1.000
_cell.length_c   1.000
_cell.angle_alpha   90.00
_cell.angle_beta   90.00
_cell.angle_gamma   90.00
#
_symmetry.space_group_name_H-M   'P 1'
#
loop_
_entity.id
_entity.type
_entity.pdbx_description
1 polymer ?
#
loop_
_entity_poly.entity_id
_entity_poly.type
_entity_poly.pdbx_seq_one_letter_code
_entity_poly.pdbx_strand_id
1 'polypeptide(L)'
;NQQTEEKVVTHVIRPTLGAQFQAADLSDITQTSKIFEGKEFCVINGPSSLSKAAIEKKVAEYGGSVVQNPGSTTFCVLADKVVMRVTNLMKRDLYDIVKVDWFKRCLDAQTFIPWAPADMIHTSAKLRLHINNLCGGEPAD
;
A
#
# COMPACT_ATOMS: atom_id res chain seq x y z
N ASN A 1 -2.62 -63.31 -19.23
CA ASN A 1 -2.94 -62.41 -18.12
C ASN A 1 -2.17 -61.11 -18.29
N GLN A 2 -2.87 -60.08 -18.79
CA GLN A 2 -2.33 -58.75 -19.01
C GLN A 2 -2.20 -58.05 -17.66
N GLN A 3 -1.01 -57.56 -17.33
CA GLN A 3 -0.76 -56.72 -16.17
C GLN A 3 -0.77 -55.28 -16.67
N THR A 4 -1.86 -54.56 -16.42
CA THR A 4 -1.97 -53.12 -16.69
C THR A 4 -1.20 -52.35 -15.62
N GLU A 5 -0.16 -51.63 -16.05
CA GLU A 5 0.55 -50.67 -15.21
C GLU A 5 -0.35 -49.45 -14.95
N GLU A 6 -0.71 -49.25 -13.68
CA GLU A 6 -1.45 -48.07 -13.24
C GLU A 6 -0.45 -46.92 -13.01
N LYS A 7 -0.31 -46.04 -14.00
CA LYS A 7 0.61 -44.91 -13.94
C LYS A 7 0.04 -43.83 -13.02
N VAL A 8 0.60 -43.71 -11.81
CA VAL A 8 0.26 -42.62 -10.87
C VAL A 8 0.76 -41.29 -11.43
N VAL A 9 -0.17 -40.45 -11.90
CA VAL A 9 0.12 -39.08 -12.36
C VAL A 9 0.10 -38.15 -11.15
N THR A 10 1.28 -37.81 -10.63
CA THR A 10 1.44 -36.76 -9.63
C THR A 10 1.17 -35.40 -10.26
N HIS A 11 0.03 -34.78 -9.94
CA HIS A 11 -0.23 -33.40 -10.30
C HIS A 11 0.73 -32.47 -9.55
N VAL A 12 1.66 -31.84 -10.27
CA VAL A 12 2.50 -30.78 -9.73
C VAL A 12 1.64 -29.52 -9.55
N ILE A 13 1.18 -29.25 -8.32
CA ILE A 13 0.48 -28.01 -7.99
C ILE A 13 1.51 -26.87 -8.03
N ARG A 14 1.46 -26.04 -9.07
CA ARG A 14 2.25 -24.80 -9.14
C ARG A 14 1.64 -23.80 -8.17
N PRO A 15 2.38 -23.27 -7.17
CA PRO A 15 1.84 -22.27 -6.27
C PRO A 15 1.45 -21.03 -7.09
N THR A 16 0.17 -20.65 -7.01
CA THR A 16 -0.34 -19.42 -7.63
C THR A 16 -0.17 -18.28 -6.63
N LEU A 17 0.22 -17.09 -7.10
CA LEU A 17 0.40 -15.93 -6.24
C LEU A 17 -0.94 -15.50 -5.65
N GLY A 18 -1.04 -15.37 -4.31
CA GLY A 18 -2.26 -14.93 -3.65
C GLY A 18 -2.66 -13.51 -4.09
N ALA A 19 -3.96 -13.23 -4.18
CA ALA A 19 -4.50 -11.96 -4.69
C ALA A 19 -3.94 -10.71 -3.98
N GLN A 20 -3.57 -10.82 -2.71
CA GLN A 20 -2.96 -9.75 -1.92
C GLN A 20 -1.53 -9.39 -2.36
N PHE A 21 -0.86 -10.27 -3.09
CA PHE A 21 0.50 -10.06 -3.62
C PHE A 21 0.50 -9.78 -5.13
N GLN A 22 -0.64 -9.92 -5.80
CA GLN A 22 -0.79 -9.55 -7.20
C GLN A 22 -0.87 -8.03 -7.32
N ALA A 23 -0.16 -7.48 -8.30
CA ALA A 23 -0.32 -6.10 -8.71
C ALA A 23 -1.62 -5.97 -9.50
N ALA A 24 -2.33 -4.84 -9.33
CA ALA A 24 -3.40 -4.48 -10.22
C ALA A 24 -2.89 -4.36 -11.67
N ASP A 25 -3.71 -4.80 -12.62
CA ASP A 25 -3.52 -4.45 -14.02
C ASP A 25 -3.87 -2.97 -14.23
N LEU A 26 -2.88 -2.20 -14.67
CA LEU A 26 -2.95 -0.75 -14.88
C LEU A 26 -2.87 -0.37 -16.38
N SER A 27 -2.85 -1.34 -17.29
CA SER A 27 -2.62 -1.11 -18.73
C SER A 27 -3.64 -0.18 -19.39
N ASP A 28 -4.92 -0.28 -18.99
CA ASP A 28 -6.03 0.49 -19.57
C ASP A 28 -6.47 1.70 -18.73
N ILE A 29 -5.66 2.14 -17.77
CA ILE A 29 -6.03 3.28 -16.90
C ILE A 29 -5.78 4.60 -17.62
N THR A 30 -6.85 5.37 -17.80
CA THR A 30 -6.75 6.78 -18.20
C THR A 30 -6.62 7.64 -16.95
N GLN A 31 -5.56 8.45 -16.88
CA GLN A 31 -5.38 9.40 -15.80
C GLN A 31 -6.44 10.52 -15.90
N THR A 32 -7.25 10.69 -14.85
CA THR A 32 -8.33 11.69 -14.78
C THR A 32 -7.97 12.87 -13.89
N SER A 33 -6.95 12.73 -13.03
CA SER A 33 -6.52 13.75 -12.09
C SER A 33 -5.01 13.71 -11.85
N LYS A 34 -4.47 14.77 -11.24
CA LYS A 34 -3.03 14.95 -10.95
C LYS A 34 -2.73 15.17 -9.46
N ILE A 35 -3.71 14.99 -8.57
CA ILE A 35 -3.53 15.27 -7.13
C ILE A 35 -2.43 14.42 -6.48
N PHE A 36 -2.07 13.29 -7.08
CA PHE A 36 -1.00 12.40 -6.62
C PHE A 36 0.22 12.38 -7.56
N GLU A 37 0.34 13.33 -8.48
CA GLU A 37 1.48 13.44 -9.40
C GLU A 37 2.82 13.45 -8.63
N GLY A 38 3.75 12.59 -9.05
CA GLY A 38 5.07 12.43 -8.43
C GLY A 38 5.07 11.67 -7.09
N LYS A 39 3.96 11.05 -6.68
CA LYS A 39 3.86 10.28 -5.43
C LYS A 39 3.75 8.78 -5.71
N GLU A 40 4.66 8.02 -5.13
CA GLU A 40 4.69 6.56 -5.22
C GLU A 40 4.06 5.92 -3.98
N PHE A 41 3.06 5.06 -4.17
CA PHE A 41 2.33 4.41 -3.08
C PHE A 41 2.61 2.91 -3.04
N CYS A 42 2.68 2.35 -1.83
CA CYS A 42 2.60 0.91 -1.62
C CYS A 42 1.29 0.57 -0.92
N VAL A 43 0.43 -0.24 -1.55
CA VAL A 43 -0.87 -0.63 -0.96
C VAL A 43 -0.75 -2.04 -0.37
N ILE A 44 -1.03 -2.19 0.92
CA ILE A 44 -0.93 -3.50 1.59
C ILE A 44 -2.26 -4.24 1.60
N ASN A 45 -3.34 -3.53 1.93
CA ASN A 45 -4.70 -4.04 1.95
C ASN A 45 -5.68 -2.87 1.84
N GLY A 46 -6.95 -3.18 1.59
CA GLY A 46 -8.05 -2.22 1.54
C GLY A 46 -9.27 -2.72 2.33
N PRO A 47 -10.20 -1.82 2.68
CA PRO A 47 -11.45 -2.20 3.34
C PRO A 47 -12.32 -3.06 2.42
N SER A 48 -13.34 -3.71 2.98
CA SER A 48 -14.32 -4.48 2.20
C SER A 48 -15.01 -3.66 1.11
N SER A 49 -15.17 -2.35 1.32
CA SER A 49 -15.77 -1.43 0.34
C SER A 49 -14.85 -1.11 -0.85
N LEU A 50 -13.54 -1.32 -0.72
CA LEU A 50 -12.55 -0.91 -1.72
C LEU A 50 -11.32 -1.83 -1.65
N SER A 51 -11.22 -2.77 -2.58
CA SER A 51 -10.16 -3.76 -2.61
C SER A 51 -8.77 -3.14 -2.82
N LYS A 52 -7.70 -3.86 -2.42
CA LYS A 52 -6.30 -3.47 -2.70
C LYS A 52 -6.11 -3.07 -4.16
N ALA A 53 -6.53 -3.93 -5.09
CA ALA A 53 -6.38 -3.67 -6.51
C ALA A 53 -7.16 -2.42 -6.96
N ALA A 54 -8.36 -2.19 -6.42
CA ALA A 54 -9.13 -0.98 -6.73
C ALA A 54 -8.44 0.30 -6.23
N ILE A 55 -7.80 0.26 -5.05
CA ILE A 55 -6.98 1.37 -4.53
C ILE A 55 -5.80 1.62 -5.48
N GLU A 56 -5.06 0.57 -5.88
CA GLU A 56 -3.93 0.70 -6.81
C GLU A 56 -4.35 1.32 -8.14
N LYS A 57 -5.50 0.91 -8.69
CA LYS A 57 -6.06 1.54 -9.91
C LYS A 57 -6.39 3.02 -9.68
N LYS A 58 -7.01 3.37 -8.56
CA LYS A 58 -7.35 4.76 -8.23
C LYS A 58 -6.10 5.62 -8.01
N VAL A 59 -5.03 5.08 -7.43
CA VAL A 59 -3.75 5.79 -7.33
C VAL A 59 -3.25 6.19 -8.73
N ALA A 60 -3.21 5.23 -9.67
CA ALA A 60 -2.78 5.49 -11.04
C ALA A 60 -3.70 6.48 -11.78
N GLU A 61 -5.02 6.32 -11.64
CA GLU A 61 -6.02 7.21 -12.23
C GLU A 61 -5.85 8.67 -11.77
N TYR A 62 -5.38 8.89 -10.53
CA TYR A 62 -5.18 10.22 -9.94
C TYR A 62 -3.72 10.71 -10.04
N GLY A 63 -2.90 10.05 -10.88
CA GLY A 63 -1.56 10.47 -11.25
C GLY A 63 -0.42 9.98 -10.35
N GLY A 64 -0.72 9.13 -9.37
CA GLY A 64 0.30 8.47 -8.55
C GLY A 64 0.86 7.21 -9.20
N SER A 65 1.99 6.71 -8.71
CA SER A 65 2.54 5.40 -9.08
C SER A 65 2.34 4.38 -7.96
N VAL A 66 2.36 3.09 -8.30
CA VAL A 66 2.15 1.99 -7.36
C VAL A 66 3.35 1.05 -7.37
N VAL A 67 3.83 0.70 -6.18
CA VAL A 67 4.86 -0.33 -5.96
C VAL A 67 4.38 -1.42 -5.02
N GLN A 68 4.86 -2.65 -5.22
CA GLN A 68 4.47 -3.77 -4.38
C GLN A 68 5.27 -3.82 -3.06
N ASN A 69 6.51 -3.32 -3.05
CA ASN A 69 7.35 -3.23 -1.86
C ASN A 69 7.86 -1.79 -1.72
N PRO A 70 7.77 -1.15 -0.54
CA PRO A 70 8.16 0.24 -0.40
C PRO A 70 9.69 0.38 -0.47
N GLY A 71 10.15 1.35 -1.25
CA GLY A 71 11.54 1.76 -1.43
C GLY A 71 11.83 3.12 -0.81
N SER A 72 13.02 3.67 -1.06
CA SER A 72 13.43 5.00 -0.55
C SER A 72 12.63 6.17 -1.14
N THR A 73 12.01 5.96 -2.30
CA THR A 73 11.19 6.94 -3.03
C THR A 73 9.70 6.80 -2.74
N THR A 74 9.28 5.76 -2.03
CA THR A 74 7.87 5.53 -1.73
C THR A 74 7.38 6.63 -0.80
N PHE A 75 6.38 7.36 -1.27
CA PHE A 75 5.75 8.48 -0.56
C PHE A 75 5.08 7.99 0.73
N CYS A 76 4.22 6.97 0.64
CA CYS A 76 3.65 6.33 1.82
C CYS A 76 3.14 4.92 1.54
N VAL A 77 2.90 4.17 2.61
CA VAL A 77 2.22 2.88 2.58
C VAL A 77 0.76 3.06 2.97
N LEU A 78 -0.18 2.56 2.17
CA LEU A 78 -1.61 2.55 2.48
C LEU A 78 -2.02 1.21 3.08
N ALA A 79 -2.72 1.26 4.22
CA ALA A 79 -3.29 0.07 4.86
C ALA A 79 -4.63 0.38 5.57
N ASP A 80 -5.55 -0.57 5.50
CA ASP A 80 -6.82 -0.59 6.24
C ASP A 80 -6.65 -1.32 7.59
N LYS A 81 -5.98 -2.47 7.57
CA LYS A 81 -5.75 -3.32 8.76
C LYS A 81 -4.28 -3.57 9.02
N VAL A 82 -3.91 -3.63 10.31
CA VAL A 82 -2.57 -4.01 10.75
C VAL A 82 -2.40 -5.52 10.65
N VAL A 83 -1.91 -5.97 9.50
CA VAL A 83 -1.52 -7.37 9.25
C VAL A 83 -0.01 -7.55 9.46
N MET A 84 0.48 -8.79 9.49
CA MET A 84 1.90 -9.11 9.73
C MET A 84 2.86 -8.28 8.86
N ARG A 85 2.53 -8.06 7.58
CA ARG A 85 3.33 -7.22 6.68
C ARG A 85 3.41 -5.76 7.14
N VAL A 86 2.29 -5.18 7.62
CA VAL A 86 2.26 -3.83 8.21
C VAL A 86 3.08 -3.80 9.48
N THR A 87 2.90 -4.76 10.40
CA THR A 87 3.69 -4.86 11.63
C THR A 87 5.19 -4.91 11.34
N ASN A 88 5.61 -5.66 10.33
CA ASN A 88 7.02 -5.73 9.93
C ASN A 88 7.53 -4.41 9.35
N LEU A 89 6.71 -3.68 8.59
CA LEU A 89 7.07 -2.34 8.10
C LEU A 89 7.18 -1.32 9.25
N MET A 90 6.28 -1.37 10.23
CA MET A 90 6.34 -0.52 11.44
C MET A 90 7.64 -0.75 12.21
N LYS A 91 8.05 -2.01 12.38
CA LYS A 91 9.32 -2.35 13.04
C LYS A 91 10.56 -1.80 12.33
N ARG A 92 10.49 -1.59 11.02
CA ARG A 92 11.59 -0.98 10.25
C ARG A 92 11.67 0.53 10.49
N ASP A 93 10.56 1.18 10.83
CA ASP A 93 10.48 2.62 11.18
C ASP A 93 10.97 3.57 10.06
N LEU A 94 10.98 3.08 8.82
CA LEU A 94 11.45 3.82 7.62
C LEU A 94 10.33 4.45 6.80
N TYR A 95 9.08 4.03 7.00
CA TYR A 95 7.97 4.37 6.12
C TYR A 95 6.79 4.92 6.89
N ASP A 96 6.15 5.95 6.36
CA ASP A 96 4.87 6.42 6.88
C ASP A 96 3.76 5.48 6.40
N ILE A 97 3.00 4.94 7.35
CA ILE A 97 1.89 4.02 7.10
C ILE A 97 0.60 4.76 7.41
N VAL A 98 -0.21 4.98 6.38
CA VAL A 98 -1.39 5.84 6.39
C VAL A 98 -2.65 5.00 6.19
N LYS A 99 -3.72 5.37 6.89
CA LYS A 99 -5.04 4.74 6.76
C LYS A 99 -5.60 4.96 5.37
N VAL A 100 -6.22 3.93 4.80
CA VAL A 100 -6.92 4.05 3.51
C VAL A 100 -8.05 5.11 3.56
N ASP A 101 -8.62 5.39 4.72
CA ASP A 101 -9.62 6.45 4.88
C ASP A 101 -9.11 7.85 4.48
N TRP A 102 -7.83 8.16 4.71
CA TRP A 102 -7.24 9.42 4.21
C TRP A 102 -7.27 9.48 2.69
N PHE A 103 -6.88 8.39 2.04
CA PHE A 103 -6.89 8.28 0.58
C PHE A 103 -8.33 8.47 0.04
N LYS A 104 -9.33 7.82 0.67
CA LYS A 104 -10.74 7.98 0.29
C LYS A 104 -11.19 9.44 0.41
N ARG A 105 -10.83 10.14 1.49
CA ARG A 105 -11.13 11.57 1.64
C ARG A 105 -10.49 12.43 0.54
N CYS A 106 -9.26 12.13 0.12
CA CYS A 106 -8.64 12.82 -1.01
C CYS A 106 -9.40 12.59 -2.32
N LEU A 107 -9.90 11.36 -2.55
CA LEU A 107 -10.78 11.07 -3.70
C LEU A 107 -12.10 11.85 -3.59
N ASP A 108 -12.78 11.80 -2.44
CA ASP A 108 -14.08 12.45 -2.27
C ASP A 108 -13.99 13.98 -2.44
N ALA A 109 -12.92 14.58 -1.92
CA ALA A 109 -12.67 16.02 -2.00
C ALA A 109 -12.00 16.45 -3.32
N GLN A 110 -11.60 15.50 -4.18
CA GLN A 110 -10.85 15.76 -5.43
C GLN A 110 -9.60 16.64 -5.22
N THR A 111 -8.96 16.51 -4.06
CA THR A 111 -7.81 17.36 -3.68
C THR A 111 -6.84 16.61 -2.78
N PHE A 112 -5.59 17.06 -2.75
CA PHE A 112 -4.59 16.51 -1.84
C PHE A 112 -4.80 17.09 -0.43
N ILE A 113 -5.22 16.23 0.50
CA ILE A 113 -5.43 16.63 1.90
C ILE A 113 -4.15 16.40 2.69
N PRO A 114 -3.60 17.41 3.40
CA PRO A 114 -2.48 17.20 4.32
C PRO A 114 -2.80 16.15 5.39
N TRP A 115 -1.81 15.33 5.75
CA TRP A 115 -2.01 14.33 6.79
C TRP A 115 -2.29 14.95 8.15
N ALA A 116 -3.25 14.38 8.87
CA ALA A 116 -3.43 14.61 10.30
C ALA A 116 -2.88 13.42 11.11
N PRO A 117 -2.55 13.59 12.40
CA PRO A 117 -2.14 12.47 13.25
C PRO A 117 -3.14 11.31 13.26
N ALA A 118 -4.44 11.61 13.16
CA ALA A 118 -5.50 10.60 13.09
C ALA A 118 -5.45 9.70 11.84
N ASP A 119 -4.75 10.14 10.79
CA ASP A 119 -4.58 9.40 9.53
C ASP A 119 -3.46 8.37 9.60
N MET A 120 -2.59 8.48 10.60
CA MET A 120 -1.40 7.65 10.72
C MET A 120 -1.72 6.34 11.44
N ILE A 121 -1.28 5.23 10.86
CA ILE A 121 -1.09 3.95 11.58
C ILE A 121 0.30 3.95 12.22
N HIS A 122 1.28 4.49 11.51
CA HIS A 122 2.66 4.62 11.97
C HIS A 122 3.35 5.75 11.23
N THR A 123 4.14 6.53 11.97
CA THR A 123 4.93 7.64 11.45
C THR A 123 6.39 7.27 11.56
N SER A 124 7.13 7.34 10.46
CA SER A 124 8.57 7.05 10.42
C SER A 124 9.38 7.99 11.31
N ALA A 125 10.59 7.56 11.72
CA ALA A 125 11.51 8.43 12.46
C ALA A 125 11.77 9.76 11.73
N LYS A 126 11.91 9.71 10.40
CA LYS A 126 12.15 10.88 9.56
C LYS A 126 11.04 11.93 9.71
N LEU A 127 9.79 11.52 9.58
CA LEU A 127 8.67 12.44 9.67
C LEU A 127 8.46 12.96 11.10
N ARG A 128 8.65 12.10 12.12
CA ARG A 128 8.61 12.54 13.53
C ARG A 128 9.65 13.63 13.82
N LEU A 129 10.90 13.43 13.38
CA LEU A 129 11.95 14.44 13.54
C LEU A 129 11.62 15.74 12.80
N HIS A 130 11.10 15.64 11.58
CA HIS A 130 10.71 16.83 10.81
C HIS A 130 9.62 17.64 11.52
N ILE A 131 8.58 16.97 12.05
CA ILE A 131 7.50 17.62 12.80
C ILE A 131 8.04 18.26 14.08
N ASN A 132 8.87 17.55 14.85
CA ASN A 132 9.45 18.08 16.09
C ASN A 132 10.30 19.33 15.82
N ASN A 133 11.08 19.32 14.74
CA ASN A 133 11.91 20.46 14.34
C ASN A 133 11.08 21.67 13.88
N LEU A 134 9.90 21.44 13.29
CA LEU A 134 8.98 22.52 12.91
C LEU A 134 8.22 23.09 14.12
N CYS A 135 7.94 22.27 15.13
CA CYS A 135 7.16 22.66 16.31
C CYS A 135 8.01 23.15 17.49
N GLY A 136 9.35 23.14 17.40
CA GLY A 136 10.23 23.73 18.42
C GLY A 136 10.18 23.05 19.80
N GLY A 137 9.98 21.73 19.86
CA GLY A 137 9.87 21.00 21.13
C GLY A 137 11.19 20.36 21.58
N GLU A 138 11.62 20.67 22.81
CA GLU A 138 12.69 19.99 23.55
C GLU A 138 12.51 18.45 23.54
N PRO A 139 13.62 17.68 23.59
CA PRO A 139 13.54 16.23 23.72
C PRO A 139 12.88 15.85 25.05
N ALA A 140 11.89 14.95 24.97
CA ALA A 140 11.39 14.28 26.16
C ALA A 140 12.45 13.26 26.61
N ASP A 141 13.04 13.52 27.76
CA ASP A 141 13.95 12.62 28.51
C ASP A 141 13.26 11.31 28.92
#